data_AF-A0A8J4YAH4-F1
#
_entry.id   AF-A0A8J4YAH4-F1
#
_cell.length_a   1.000
_cell.length_b   1.000
_cell.length_c   1.000
_cell.angle_alpha   90.00
_cell.angle_beta   90.00
_cell.angle_gamma   90.00
#
_symmetry.space_group_name_H-M   'P 1'
#
loop_
_entity.id
_entity.type
_entity.pdbx_description
1 polymer ?
#
loop_
_entity_poly.entity_id
_entity_poly.type
_entity_poly.pdbx_seq_one_letter_code
_entity_poly.pdbx_strand_id
1 'polypeptide(L)'
;MNKVNYARYLPVYYAQMTQLHETCPELYRHFNQGYCSVQLRPGNPFARIAVDQTTEETVNKDTQTAGGTRGFSLRQGAVSRYYLTADNRAAALRQLRETILVNGSDTSHAKHPDLSTSRIKRDESGVTAICDLLENDWTNPFADDPSCLLRNIYRSGCEGGRF
;
A
#
# COMPACT_ATOMS: atom_id res chain seq x y z
N MET A 1 -19.48 5.11 -13.55
CA MET A 1 -19.25 5.28 -12.10
C MET A 1 -18.67 6.67 -11.87
N ASN A 2 -19.35 7.52 -11.09
CA ASN A 2 -19.05 8.94 -10.96
C ASN A 2 -17.79 9.12 -10.09
N LYS A 3 -16.71 9.69 -10.61
CA LYS A 3 -15.51 9.99 -9.82
C LYS A 3 -15.81 11.20 -8.93
N VAL A 4 -16.06 10.96 -7.66
CA VAL A 4 -16.29 12.03 -6.68
C VAL A 4 -15.02 12.88 -6.60
N ASN A 5 -15.12 14.16 -6.93
CA ASN A 5 -14.01 15.08 -6.80
C ASN A 5 -13.87 15.49 -5.32
N TYR A 6 -13.07 14.75 -4.57
CA TYR A 6 -12.79 14.99 -3.15
C TYR A 6 -12.19 16.39 -2.88
N ALA A 7 -11.45 16.97 -3.85
CA ALA A 7 -10.86 18.29 -3.69
C ALA A 7 -11.92 19.41 -3.57
N ARG A 8 -13.14 19.18 -4.07
CA ARG A 8 -14.26 20.13 -3.93
C ARG A 8 -14.58 20.44 -2.46
N TYR A 9 -14.42 19.48 -1.57
CA TYR A 9 -14.72 19.64 -0.15
C TYR A 9 -13.54 20.11 0.69
N LEU A 10 -12.34 20.22 0.10
CA LEU A 10 -11.13 20.65 0.79
C LEU A 10 -11.31 22.00 1.52
N PRO A 11 -11.92 23.05 0.93
CA PRO A 11 -12.09 24.32 1.63
C PRO A 11 -12.99 24.22 2.86
N VAL A 12 -14.01 23.36 2.80
CA VAL A 12 -14.95 23.13 3.91
C VAL A 12 -14.23 22.43 5.06
N TYR A 13 -13.48 21.36 4.75
CA TYR A 13 -12.68 20.67 5.77
C TYR A 13 -11.62 21.59 6.38
N TYR A 14 -10.96 22.41 5.56
CA TYR A 14 -9.98 23.38 6.05
C TYR A 14 -10.61 24.37 7.03
N ALA A 15 -11.74 24.99 6.66
CA ALA A 15 -12.46 25.92 7.54
C ALA A 15 -12.85 25.25 8.87
N GLN A 16 -13.38 24.03 8.82
CA GLN A 16 -13.71 23.25 10.03
C GLN A 16 -12.49 22.98 10.90
N MET A 17 -11.36 22.58 10.30
CA MET A 17 -10.12 22.32 11.03
C MET A 17 -9.53 23.59 11.65
N THR A 18 -9.66 24.76 11.01
CA THR A 18 -9.19 26.03 11.58
C THR A 18 -10.00 26.45 12.82
N GLN A 19 -11.28 26.11 12.88
CA GLN A 19 -12.17 26.40 14.00
C GLN A 19 -12.22 25.28 15.05
N LEU A 20 -11.39 24.24 14.89
CA LEU A 20 -11.46 23.05 15.74
C LEU A 20 -11.20 23.35 17.21
N HIS A 21 -10.34 24.32 17.50
CA HIS A 21 -10.03 24.74 18.86
C HIS A 21 -11.21 25.38 19.60
N GLU A 22 -12.15 25.99 18.88
CA GLU A 22 -13.38 26.58 19.44
C GLU A 22 -14.53 25.57 19.44
N THR A 23 -14.70 24.84 18.34
CA THR A 23 -15.83 23.93 18.13
C THR A 23 -15.67 22.59 18.85
N CYS A 24 -14.44 22.09 18.99
CA CYS A 24 -14.13 20.85 19.72
C CYS A 24 -12.71 20.91 20.35
N PRO A 25 -12.55 21.63 21.48
CA PRO A 25 -11.24 21.85 22.11
C PRO A 25 -10.50 20.57 22.49
N GLU A 26 -11.24 19.52 22.91
CA GLU A 26 -10.65 18.22 23.26
C GLU A 26 -10.04 17.52 22.04
N LEU A 27 -10.73 17.54 20.90
CA LEU A 27 -10.20 16.96 19.67
C LEU A 27 -8.98 17.77 19.17
N TYR A 28 -9.03 19.10 19.27
CA TYR A 28 -7.89 19.96 18.98
C TYR A 28 -6.67 19.64 19.87
N ARG A 29 -6.88 19.46 21.18
CA ARG A 29 -5.85 19.03 22.13
C ARG A 29 -5.26 17.68 21.73
N HIS A 30 -6.10 16.71 21.40
CA HIS A 30 -5.66 15.39 20.98
C HIS A 30 -4.86 15.40 19.67
N PHE A 31 -5.25 16.22 18.70
CA PHE A 31 -4.47 16.41 17.48
C PHE A 31 -3.08 16.98 17.77
N ASN A 32 -2.98 18.00 18.62
CA ASN A 32 -1.70 18.60 19.00
C ASN A 32 -0.81 17.63 19.81
N GLN A 33 -1.41 16.66 20.50
CA GLN A 33 -0.71 15.56 21.17
C GLN A 33 -0.34 14.41 20.20
N GLY A 34 -0.66 14.56 18.92
CA GLY A 34 -0.36 13.60 17.87
C GLY A 34 -1.27 12.38 17.85
N TYR A 35 -2.42 12.37 18.55
CA TYR A 35 -3.36 11.24 18.56
C TYR A 35 -4.12 11.02 17.23
N CYS A 36 -3.64 11.60 16.13
CA CYS A 36 -4.08 11.28 14.77
C CYS A 36 -3.44 10.01 14.19
N SER A 37 -2.54 9.37 14.93
CA SER A 37 -1.79 8.20 14.50
C SER A 37 -1.72 7.15 15.60
N VAL A 38 -1.70 5.87 15.22
CA VAL A 38 -1.70 4.72 16.12
C VAL A 38 -0.33 4.08 16.16
N GLN A 39 0.13 3.74 17.37
CA GLN A 39 1.35 2.97 17.58
C GLN A 39 1.01 1.49 17.67
N LEU A 40 1.42 0.68 16.68
CA LEU A 40 1.12 -0.75 16.68
C LEU A 40 2.04 -1.59 17.58
N ARG A 41 3.30 -1.16 17.76
CA ARG A 41 4.28 -1.89 18.59
C ARG A 41 4.98 -0.95 19.57
N PRO A 42 5.12 -1.31 20.86
CA PRO A 42 5.96 -0.55 21.78
C PRO A 42 7.43 -0.59 21.32
N GLY A 43 8.18 0.49 21.53
CA GLY A 43 9.63 0.54 21.29
C GLY A 43 10.11 1.21 20.00
N ASN A 44 9.22 1.64 19.10
CA ASN A 44 9.60 2.46 17.94
C ASN A 44 8.73 3.72 17.80
N PRO A 45 9.18 4.91 18.25
CA PRO A 45 8.39 6.14 18.19
C PRO A 45 8.10 6.64 16.78
N PHE A 46 8.84 6.16 15.76
CA PHE A 46 8.63 6.52 14.35
C PHE A 46 7.68 5.56 13.61
N ALA A 47 7.18 4.52 14.27
CA ALA A 47 6.28 3.53 13.66
C ALA A 47 4.78 3.86 13.83
N ARG A 48 4.45 5.10 14.16
CA ARG A 48 3.05 5.54 14.19
C ARG A 48 2.53 5.67 12.77
N ILE A 49 1.37 5.10 12.52
CA ILE A 49 0.71 5.15 11.21
C ILE A 49 -0.68 5.78 11.34
N ALA A 50 -1.22 6.29 10.24
CA ALA A 50 -2.56 6.87 10.24
C ALA A 50 -3.61 5.83 10.68
N VAL A 51 -4.69 6.28 11.31
CA VAL A 51 -5.76 5.40 11.82
C VAL A 51 -6.35 4.50 10.72
N ASP A 52 -6.57 5.06 9.53
CA ASP A 52 -7.09 4.32 8.37
C ASP A 52 -6.16 3.15 7.98
N GLN A 53 -4.86 3.44 7.84
CA GLN A 53 -3.85 2.42 7.56
C GLN A 53 -3.72 1.39 8.70
N THR A 54 -3.94 1.81 9.94
CA THR A 54 -3.96 0.92 11.11
C THR A 54 -5.09 -0.10 10.98
N THR A 55 -6.29 0.36 10.64
CA THR A 55 -7.45 -0.51 10.41
C THR A 55 -7.17 -1.49 9.29
N GLU A 56 -6.53 -1.04 8.20
CA GLU A 56 -6.15 -1.90 7.08
C GLU A 56 -5.17 -3.00 7.50
N GLU A 57 -4.07 -2.63 8.15
CA GLU A 57 -3.00 -3.57 8.53
C GLU A 57 -3.36 -4.49 9.71
N THR A 58 -4.44 -4.20 10.44
CA THR A 58 -4.88 -4.98 11.60
C THR A 58 -6.18 -5.73 11.31
N VAL A 59 -7.32 -5.05 11.32
CA VAL A 59 -8.66 -5.67 11.24
C VAL A 59 -8.91 -6.20 9.82
N ASN A 60 -8.63 -5.40 8.79
CA ASN A 60 -8.93 -5.79 7.42
C ASN A 60 -7.99 -6.90 6.94
N LYS A 61 -6.71 -6.79 7.25
CA LYS A 61 -5.73 -7.84 6.93
C LYS A 61 -6.09 -9.19 7.54
N ASP A 62 -6.48 -9.22 8.82
CA ASP A 62 -6.90 -10.45 9.51
C ASP A 62 -8.23 -10.99 8.96
N THR A 63 -9.09 -10.14 8.40
CA THR A 63 -10.36 -10.55 7.75
C THR A 63 -10.24 -10.88 6.27
N GLN A 64 -9.16 -10.50 5.59
CA GLN A 64 -8.95 -10.73 4.15
C GLN A 64 -7.89 -11.80 3.82
N THR A 65 -7.27 -12.41 4.83
CA THR A 65 -6.31 -13.52 4.67
C THR A 65 -7.01 -14.86 4.40
N ALA A 66 -6.26 -15.90 4.02
CA ALA A 66 -6.80 -17.24 3.81
C ALA A 66 -7.47 -17.77 5.10
N GLY A 67 -8.80 -17.82 5.11
CA GLY A 67 -9.63 -18.07 6.30
C GLY A 67 -10.65 -16.95 6.61
N GLY A 68 -10.52 -15.78 5.95
CA GLY A 68 -11.45 -14.66 6.00
C GLY A 68 -12.35 -14.52 4.77
N THR A 69 -12.96 -13.35 4.54
CA THR A 69 -13.98 -13.14 3.47
C THR A 69 -13.49 -13.51 2.07
N ARG A 70 -12.18 -13.43 1.82
CA ARG A 70 -11.55 -13.92 0.59
C ARG A 70 -11.51 -15.45 0.58
N GLY A 71 -12.64 -16.06 0.21
CA GLY A 71 -12.80 -17.51 0.03
C GLY A 71 -13.76 -18.19 1.01
N PHE A 72 -14.37 -17.46 1.96
CA PHE A 72 -15.23 -18.03 3.01
C PHE A 72 -16.65 -18.36 2.54
N SER A 73 -17.36 -17.43 1.88
CA SER A 73 -18.72 -17.66 1.38
C SER A 73 -19.22 -16.52 0.49
N LEU A 74 -19.99 -16.84 -0.55
CA LEU A 74 -20.77 -15.86 -1.33
C LEU A 74 -22.18 -15.62 -0.74
N ARG A 75 -22.57 -16.32 0.32
CA ARG A 75 -23.89 -16.15 0.93
C ARG A 75 -23.93 -14.87 1.77
N GLN A 76 -24.78 -13.93 1.38
CA GLN A 76 -24.92 -12.62 2.03
C GLN A 76 -25.08 -12.71 3.56
N GLY A 77 -25.93 -13.61 4.06
CA GLY A 77 -26.13 -13.78 5.50
C GLY A 77 -24.88 -14.28 6.25
N ALA A 78 -24.02 -15.09 5.59
CA ALA A 78 -22.75 -15.53 6.17
C ALA A 78 -21.73 -14.38 6.19
N VAL A 79 -21.68 -13.58 5.12
CA VAL A 79 -20.81 -12.39 5.02
C VAL A 79 -21.20 -11.34 6.07
N SER A 80 -22.49 -11.02 6.21
CA SER A 80 -22.95 -10.06 7.22
C SER A 80 -22.63 -10.51 8.64
N ARG A 81 -22.87 -11.79 8.98
CA ARG A 81 -22.50 -12.33 10.30
C ARG A 81 -20.99 -12.31 10.52
N TYR A 82 -20.21 -12.58 9.47
CA TYR A 82 -18.76 -12.53 9.55
C TYR A 82 -18.28 -11.13 9.93
N TYR A 83 -18.74 -10.09 9.24
CA TYR A 83 -18.38 -8.70 9.55
C TYR A 83 -18.87 -8.24 10.93
N LEU A 84 -20.09 -8.62 11.34
CA LEU A 84 -20.62 -8.30 12.69
C LEU A 84 -19.77 -8.86 13.83
N THR A 85 -18.98 -9.91 13.58
CA THR A 85 -18.18 -10.59 14.59
C THR A 85 -16.69 -10.59 14.25
N ALA A 86 -16.27 -9.82 13.24
CA ALA A 86 -14.90 -9.77 12.76
C ALA A 86 -13.93 -9.27 13.84
N ASP A 87 -14.28 -8.17 14.51
CA ASP A 87 -13.45 -7.57 15.56
C ASP A 87 -13.21 -8.54 16.72
N ASN A 88 -14.26 -9.20 17.19
CA ASN A 88 -14.17 -10.20 18.26
C ASN A 88 -13.31 -11.40 17.85
N ARG A 89 -13.41 -11.84 16.59
CA ARG A 89 -12.55 -12.92 16.07
C ARG A 89 -11.10 -12.49 15.96
N ALA A 90 -10.83 -11.28 15.46
CA ALA A 90 -9.48 -10.74 15.36
C ALA A 90 -8.84 -10.61 16.76
N ALA A 91 -9.60 -10.11 17.75
CA ALA A 91 -9.16 -10.04 19.14
C ALA A 91 -8.84 -11.42 19.73
N ALA A 92 -9.73 -12.41 19.55
CA ALA A 92 -9.52 -13.77 20.03
C ALA A 92 -8.29 -14.43 19.37
N LEU A 93 -8.09 -14.23 18.06
CA LEU A 93 -6.91 -14.73 17.36
C LEU A 93 -5.61 -14.07 17.84
N ARG A 94 -5.63 -12.77 18.16
CA ARG A 94 -4.48 -12.07 18.75
C ARG A 94 -4.14 -12.64 20.13
N GLN A 95 -5.12 -12.80 21.01
CA GLN A 95 -4.93 -13.41 22.32
C GLN A 95 -4.42 -14.85 22.22
N LEU A 96 -4.96 -15.64 21.28
CA LEU A 96 -4.49 -17.01 21.03
C LEU A 96 -3.03 -17.01 20.54
N ARG A 97 -2.69 -16.12 19.60
CA ARG A 97 -1.29 -15.99 19.14
C ARG A 97 -0.37 -15.60 20.29
N GLU A 98 -0.74 -14.60 21.10
CA GLU A 98 0.05 -14.17 22.25
C GLU A 98 0.27 -15.33 23.24
N THR A 99 -0.80 -16.05 23.60
CA THR A 99 -0.70 -17.19 24.54
C THR A 99 0.10 -18.37 24.00
N ILE A 100 0.05 -18.65 22.69
CA ILE A 100 0.87 -19.69 22.05
C ILE A 100 2.33 -19.23 21.90
N LEU A 101 2.57 -17.98 21.50
CA LEU A 101 3.90 -17.41 21.24
C LEU A 101 4.69 -17.12 22.53
N VAL A 102 4.02 -16.94 23.68
CA VAL A 102 4.68 -16.90 25.00
C VAL A 102 5.46 -18.20 25.29
N ASN A 103 5.09 -19.32 24.67
CA ASN A 103 5.79 -20.61 24.81
C ASN A 103 6.79 -20.91 23.68
N GLY A 104 6.97 -20.02 22.71
CA GLY A 104 7.77 -20.31 21.51
C GLY A 104 8.30 -19.06 20.84
N SER A 105 9.56 -18.75 21.13
CA SER A 105 10.45 -17.79 20.45
C SER A 105 10.01 -16.33 20.41
N ASP A 106 10.87 -15.51 21.01
CA ASP A 106 11.07 -14.08 20.80
C ASP A 106 10.56 -13.56 19.43
N THR A 107 9.43 -12.85 19.42
CA THR A 107 8.85 -12.24 18.21
C THR A 107 9.53 -10.93 17.81
N SER A 108 10.61 -10.56 18.51
CA SER A 108 11.46 -9.40 18.20
C SER A 108 12.05 -9.42 16.78
N HIS A 109 11.95 -10.56 16.08
CA HIS A 109 12.41 -10.72 14.69
C HIS A 109 11.35 -11.32 13.76
N ALA A 110 10.07 -10.90 13.85
CA ALA A 110 9.16 -11.08 12.73
C ALA A 110 9.75 -10.38 11.49
N LYS A 111 10.49 -11.13 10.66
CA LYS A 111 11.16 -10.64 9.46
C LYS A 111 10.15 -9.87 8.63
N HIS A 112 10.51 -8.65 8.24
CA HIS A 112 9.67 -7.83 7.39
C HIS A 112 9.17 -8.68 6.19
N PRO A 113 7.89 -8.59 5.78
CA PRO A 113 7.35 -9.40 4.70
C PRO A 113 8.20 -9.34 3.41
N ASP A 114 8.85 -8.19 3.18
CA ASP A 114 9.73 -8.00 2.03
C ASP A 114 11.07 -8.73 2.13
N LEU A 115 11.49 -9.09 3.34
CA LEU A 115 12.66 -9.95 3.58
C LEU A 115 12.31 -11.44 3.51
N SER A 116 11.12 -11.79 3.01
CA SER A 116 10.77 -13.17 2.75
C SER A 116 11.53 -13.69 1.52
N THR A 117 11.99 -14.94 1.59
CA THR A 117 12.73 -15.59 0.49
C THR A 117 11.96 -15.58 -0.83
N SER A 118 10.63 -15.65 -0.78
CA SER A 118 9.77 -15.61 -1.98
C SER A 118 9.66 -14.21 -2.58
N ARG A 119 9.71 -13.15 -1.77
CA ARG A 119 9.77 -11.77 -2.27
C ARG A 119 11.13 -11.52 -2.92
N ILE A 120 12.22 -11.83 -2.21
CA ILE A 120 13.59 -11.64 -2.70
C ILE A 120 13.78 -12.31 -4.06
N LYS A 121 13.42 -13.60 -4.19
CA LYS A 121 13.52 -14.33 -5.47
C LYS A 121 12.73 -13.68 -6.61
N ARG A 122 11.55 -13.13 -6.32
CA ARG A 122 10.73 -12.46 -7.35
C ARG A 122 11.39 -11.17 -7.79
N ASP A 123 11.89 -10.39 -6.85
CA ASP A 123 12.52 -9.11 -7.14
C ASP A 123 13.84 -9.33 -7.88
N GLU A 124 14.65 -10.31 -7.48
CA GLU A 124 15.84 -10.76 -8.21
C GLU A 124 15.48 -11.17 -9.64
N SER A 125 14.47 -12.01 -9.84
CA SER A 125 14.01 -12.39 -11.17
C SER A 125 13.56 -11.21 -12.02
N GLY A 126 12.93 -10.20 -11.41
CA GLY A 126 12.52 -8.98 -12.10
C GLY A 126 13.70 -8.12 -12.52
N VAL A 127 14.69 -7.96 -11.64
CA VAL A 127 15.94 -7.26 -11.95
C VAL A 127 16.69 -7.97 -13.07
N THR A 128 16.83 -9.30 -13.01
CA THR A 128 17.45 -10.09 -14.07
C THR A 128 16.74 -9.89 -15.40
N ALA A 129 15.40 -9.95 -15.44
CA ALA A 129 14.65 -9.73 -16.68
C ALA A 129 14.87 -8.33 -17.28
N ILE A 130 15.04 -7.29 -16.43
CA ILE A 130 15.34 -5.93 -16.89
C ILE A 130 16.76 -5.86 -17.45
N CYS A 131 17.75 -6.46 -16.76
CA CYS A 131 19.12 -6.51 -17.26
C CYS A 131 19.20 -7.27 -18.59
N ASP A 132 18.57 -8.44 -18.67
CA ASP A 132 18.53 -9.25 -19.89
C ASP A 132 17.91 -8.48 -21.06
N LEU A 133 16.82 -7.76 -20.81
CA LEU A 133 16.19 -6.88 -21.79
C LEU A 133 17.18 -5.82 -22.25
N LEU A 134 17.82 -5.09 -21.34
CA LEU A 134 18.71 -3.97 -21.68
C LEU A 134 19.99 -4.41 -22.41
N GLU A 135 20.52 -5.58 -22.06
CA GLU A 135 21.79 -6.07 -22.59
C GLU A 135 21.64 -6.85 -23.90
N ASN A 136 20.56 -7.63 -24.05
CA ASN A 136 20.42 -8.58 -25.15
C ASN A 136 19.33 -8.22 -26.16
N ASP A 137 18.21 -7.68 -25.70
CA ASP A 137 17.01 -7.48 -26.54
C ASP A 137 16.78 -6.01 -26.91
N TRP A 138 17.27 -5.07 -26.10
CA TRP A 138 17.03 -3.65 -26.28
C TRP A 138 17.96 -3.09 -27.35
N THR A 139 17.37 -2.68 -28.46
CA THR A 139 18.10 -2.04 -29.55
C THR A 139 18.65 -0.69 -29.07
N ASN A 140 19.98 -0.60 -28.91
CA ASN A 140 20.64 0.64 -28.55
C ASN A 140 20.59 1.62 -29.75
N PRO A 141 19.84 2.73 -29.67
CA PRO A 141 19.70 3.67 -30.78
C PRO A 141 20.96 4.51 -31.03
N PHE A 142 21.99 4.35 -30.19
CA PHE A 142 23.30 5.00 -30.31
C PHE A 142 24.43 4.02 -30.66
N ALA A 143 24.11 2.75 -30.93
CA ALA A 143 25.11 1.81 -31.44
C ALA A 143 25.42 2.11 -32.90
N ASP A 144 26.70 2.03 -33.27
CA ASP A 144 27.18 2.27 -34.66
C ASP A 144 26.79 1.14 -35.64
N ASP A 145 25.97 0.18 -35.22
CA ASP A 145 25.49 -0.89 -36.08
C ASP A 145 24.29 -0.41 -36.93
N PRO A 146 24.40 -0.45 -38.27
CA PRO A 146 23.33 0.01 -39.16
C PRO A 146 22.05 -0.82 -39.10
N SER A 147 22.07 -2.03 -38.50
CA SER A 147 20.89 -2.86 -38.34
C SER A 147 19.94 -2.39 -37.21
N CYS A 148 20.47 -1.61 -36.27
CA CYS A 148 19.75 -1.08 -35.11
C CYS A 148 19.33 0.39 -35.24
N LEU A 149 19.49 0.98 -36.43
CA LEU A 149 19.01 2.32 -36.73
C LEU A 149 17.48 2.34 -36.78
N LEU A 150 16.85 2.83 -35.70
CA LEU A 150 15.51 3.39 -35.78
C LEU A 150 15.52 4.44 -36.90
N ARG A 151 14.91 4.10 -38.04
CA ARG A 151 14.67 5.06 -39.13
C ARG A 151 13.92 6.25 -38.54
N ASN A 152 14.64 7.34 -38.33
CA ASN A 152 14.10 8.61 -37.88
C ASN A 152 12.91 8.97 -38.77
N ILE A 153 11.71 9.00 -38.18
CA ILE A 153 10.44 9.36 -38.84
C ILE A 153 10.36 10.89 -39.10
N TYR A 154 11.49 11.59 -39.04
CA TYR A 154 11.61 13.04 -39.18
C TYR A 154 12.70 13.41 -40.20
N ARG A 155 12.57 12.92 -41.44
CA ARG A 155 13.22 13.54 -42.60
C ARG A 155 12.58 13.10 -43.91
N SER A 156 11.35 13.56 -44.15
CA SER A 156 10.89 13.76 -45.53
C SER A 156 9.86 14.88 -45.53
N GLY A 157 10.35 16.09 -45.68
CA GLY A 157 9.57 17.31 -45.73
C GLY A 157 10.54 18.47 -45.83
N CYS A 158 10.59 19.07 -47.02
CA CYS A 158 11.37 20.26 -47.37
C CYS A 158 12.82 20.02 -47.81
N GLU A 159 13.01 19.47 -49.03
CA GLU A 159 13.94 20.09 -49.99
C GLU A 159 13.41 19.88 -51.41
N GLY A 160 13.23 20.97 -52.18
CA GLY A 160 13.08 20.88 -53.64
C GLY A 160 11.85 21.50 -54.29
N GLY A 161 11.23 22.54 -53.72
CA GLY A 161 10.33 23.42 -54.48
C GLY A 161 11.09 24.66 -54.97
N ARG A 162 11.41 24.73 -56.26
CA ARG A 162 11.76 26.01 -56.92
C ARG A 162 11.21 26.00 -58.35
N PHE A 163 10.68 27.17 -58.72
CA PHE A 163 10.13 27.61 -60.00
C PHE A 163 10.72 26.97 -61.26
#